data_AF-A0A7K3VUW7-F1
#
_entry.id   AF-A0A7K3VUW7-F1
#
_cell.length_a   1.000
_cell.length_b   1.000
_cell.length_c   1.000
_cell.angle_alpha   90.00
_cell.angle_beta   90.00
_cell.angle_gamma   90.00
#
_symmetry.space_group_name_H-M   'P 1'
#
loop_
_entity.id
_entity.type
_entity.pdbx_description
1 polymer ?
#
loop_
_entity_poly.entity_id
_entity_poly.type
_entity_poly.pdbx_seq_one_letter_code
_entity_poly.pdbx_strand_id
1 'polypeptide(L)'
;MKPENIDRIRVMYRDYYHHSVDSLPDGWCQLVMDFLHEMDGIGDLTDSVSIRFERCPDGCRAFVFPEMSRWHPEQVNALRIAQRELYGLSQQTCEVCGNPGAMEGNRVFCIGHAGGVAAKAAREQALYDEVHLLFPKVHGKAIDLNVPDHLFHLLSTTLRAILKLVENEGAVGKVLITRVEMDDEALYVRVRFIDLEATDMYLQMSVNEMIADLEALSDVATRKHREGGSNAS
;
A
#
# COMPACT_ATOMS: atom_id res chain seq x y z
N MET A 1 2.31 3.27 7.63
CA MET A 1 3.42 4.23 7.57
C MET A 1 4.68 3.47 7.17
N LYS A 2 5.70 4.09 6.55
CA LYS A 2 6.93 3.36 6.20
C LYS A 2 7.73 2.95 7.44
N PRO A 3 8.49 1.83 7.40
CA PRO A 3 9.29 1.37 8.53
C PRO A 3 10.24 2.43 9.07
N GLU A 4 10.93 3.17 8.19
CA GLU A 4 11.89 4.22 8.63
C GLU A 4 11.22 5.31 9.48
N ASN A 5 10.01 5.72 9.10
CA ASN A 5 9.23 6.73 9.80
C ASN A 5 8.68 6.20 11.13
N ILE A 6 8.22 4.94 11.15
CA ILE A 6 7.79 4.25 12.37
C ILE A 6 8.93 4.17 13.37
N ASP A 7 10.12 3.74 12.93
CA ASP A 7 11.30 3.63 13.78
C ASP A 7 11.75 5.01 14.30
N ARG A 8 11.68 6.05 13.46
CA ARG A 8 11.94 7.42 13.90
C ARG A 8 11.00 7.87 15.02
N ILE A 9 9.68 7.67 14.87
CA ILE A 9 8.69 8.02 15.91
C ILE A 9 8.94 7.21 17.17
N ARG A 10 9.19 5.90 17.04
CA ARG A 10 9.45 4.99 18.17
C ARG A 10 10.71 5.38 18.96
N VAL A 11 11.76 5.86 18.29
CA VAL A 11 12.99 6.32 18.93
C VAL A 11 12.81 7.67 19.61
N MET A 12 12.12 8.62 18.96
CA MET A 12 11.98 9.98 19.47
C MET A 12 10.93 10.11 20.58
N TYR A 13 9.81 9.38 20.46
CA TYR A 13 8.65 9.48 21.35
C TYR A 13 8.32 8.11 21.95
N ARG A 14 9.34 7.48 22.55
CA ARG A 14 9.25 6.10 23.06
C ARG A 14 8.10 5.92 24.04
N ASP A 15 7.90 6.89 24.92
CA ASP A 15 6.93 6.79 26.02
C ASP A 15 5.47 6.91 25.54
N TYR A 16 5.24 7.54 24.38
CA TYR A 16 3.92 7.65 23.76
C TYR A 16 3.68 6.65 22.62
N TYR A 17 4.71 5.92 22.21
CA TYR A 17 4.61 5.09 21.03
C TYR A 17 3.62 3.94 21.25
N HIS A 18 2.62 3.87 20.36
CA HIS A 18 1.66 2.79 20.30
C HIS A 18 1.59 2.26 18.87
N HIS A 19 1.45 0.93 18.72
CA HIS A 19 1.43 0.23 17.42
C HIS A 19 0.34 0.72 16.44
N SER A 20 -0.64 1.48 16.93
CA SER A 20 -1.62 2.15 16.06
C SER A 20 -0.99 3.11 15.04
N VAL A 21 0.18 3.69 15.34
CA VAL A 21 0.92 4.58 14.43
C VAL A 21 1.28 3.86 13.12
N ASP A 22 1.56 2.57 13.20
CA ASP A 22 2.01 1.76 12.06
C ASP A 22 0.97 1.72 10.94
N SER A 23 -0.32 1.76 11.32
CA SER A 23 -1.46 1.75 10.41
C SER A 23 -1.74 3.10 9.73
N LEU A 24 -1.08 4.18 10.16
CA LEU A 24 -1.33 5.52 9.64
C LEU A 24 -0.69 5.73 8.26
N PRO A 25 -1.22 6.66 7.44
CA PRO A 25 -0.60 7.05 6.18
C PRO A 25 0.80 7.65 6.37
N ASP A 26 1.67 7.44 5.39
CA ASP A 26 3.08 7.89 5.44
C ASP A 26 3.19 9.41 5.46
N GLY A 27 2.37 10.09 4.67
CA GLY A 27 2.33 11.55 4.60
C GLY A 27 1.92 12.23 5.90
N TRP A 28 1.38 11.49 6.87
CA TRP A 28 1.01 12.01 8.18
C TRP A 28 2.12 11.87 9.23
N CYS A 29 3.30 11.35 8.87
CA CYS A 29 4.41 11.19 9.81
C CYS A 29 4.74 12.47 10.57
N GLN A 30 4.86 13.60 9.86
CA GLN A 30 5.18 14.88 10.50
C GLN A 30 4.05 15.35 11.43
N LEU A 31 2.79 15.23 11.00
CA LEU A 31 1.63 15.60 11.84
C LEU A 31 1.59 14.82 13.15
N VAL A 32 1.90 13.52 13.09
CA VAL A 32 1.96 12.66 14.29
C VAL A 32 3.12 13.09 15.19
N MET A 33 4.30 13.35 14.62
CA MET A 33 5.45 13.83 15.40
C MET A 33 5.17 15.19 16.06
N ASP A 34 4.55 16.13 15.33
CA ASP A 34 4.20 17.46 15.86
C ASP A 34 3.19 17.33 17.01
N PHE A 35 2.17 16.49 16.86
CA PHE A 35 1.22 16.20 17.94
C PHE A 35 1.91 15.59 19.17
N LEU A 36 2.80 14.61 18.98
CA LEU A 36 3.54 13.99 20.09
C LEU A 36 4.49 14.98 20.77
N HIS A 37 5.09 15.90 20.00
CA HIS A 37 5.88 16.99 20.54
C HIS A 37 5.06 17.97 21.36
N GLU A 38 3.85 18.31 20.92
CA GLU A 38 2.93 19.12 21.71
C GLU A 38 2.56 18.44 23.02
N MET A 39 2.40 17.11 23.03
CA MET A 39 2.13 16.34 24.24
C MET A 39 3.25 16.46 25.28
N ASP A 40 4.52 16.50 24.88
CA ASP A 40 5.66 16.80 25.77
C ASP A 40 5.54 18.20 26.41
N GLY A 41 4.89 19.14 25.72
CA GLY A 41 4.65 20.48 26.21
C GLY A 41 3.49 20.59 27.20
N ILE A 42 2.61 19.60 27.31
CA ILE A 42 1.43 19.62 28.18
C ILE A 42 1.82 19.16 29.60
N GLY A 43 2.74 19.88 30.23
CA GLY A 43 3.18 19.64 31.61
C GLY A 43 4.01 18.35 31.80
N ASP A 44 4.18 17.93 33.05
CA ASP A 44 5.03 16.78 33.46
C ASP A 44 4.35 15.42 33.20
N LEU A 45 3.73 15.27 32.02
CA LEU A 45 2.85 14.15 31.66
C LEU A 45 3.53 13.06 30.81
N THR A 46 4.83 13.16 30.57
CA THR A 46 5.58 12.20 29.72
C THR A 46 5.39 10.74 30.14
N ASP A 47 5.22 10.49 31.43
CA ASP A 47 5.06 9.13 31.98
C ASP A 47 3.58 8.78 32.31
N SER A 48 2.63 9.61 31.91
CA SER A 48 1.27 9.58 32.47
C SER A 48 0.15 9.51 31.44
N VAL A 49 0.47 9.23 30.17
CA VAL A 49 -0.52 9.17 29.10
C VAL A 49 -0.28 8.03 28.13
N SER A 50 -1.37 7.31 27.83
CA SER A 50 -1.42 6.36 26.74
C SER A 50 -2.08 7.00 25.53
N ILE A 51 -1.39 7.01 24.39
CA ILE A 51 -1.89 7.64 23.15
C ILE A 51 -2.17 6.57 22.10
N ARG A 52 -3.36 6.63 21.51
CA ARG A 52 -3.74 5.79 20.37
C ARG A 52 -4.22 6.66 19.22
N PHE A 53 -3.79 6.32 18.01
CA PHE A 53 -4.26 6.97 16.80
C PHE A 53 -5.26 6.08 16.05
N GLU A 54 -6.16 6.71 15.33
CA GLU A 54 -7.09 6.05 14.44
C GLU A 54 -7.22 6.85 13.15
N ARG A 55 -7.03 6.16 12.02
CA ARG A 55 -7.32 6.69 10.70
C ARG A 55 -8.80 6.50 10.42
N CYS A 56 -9.56 7.58 10.45
CA CYS A 56 -10.95 7.64 10.06
C CYS A 56 -11.10 8.00 8.56
N PRO A 57 -12.28 7.79 7.93
CA PRO A 57 -12.52 8.21 6.55
C PRO A 57 -12.34 9.72 6.32
N ASP A 58 -12.50 10.50 7.38
CA ASP A 58 -12.47 11.96 7.42
C ASP A 58 -11.19 12.53 8.03
N GLY A 59 -10.17 11.74 8.36
CA GLY A 59 -8.91 12.24 8.93
C GLY A 59 -8.31 11.35 10.02
N CYS A 60 -7.44 11.92 10.84
CA CYS A 60 -6.75 11.26 11.94
C CYS A 60 -7.32 11.71 13.29
N ARG A 61 -7.67 10.76 14.16
CA ARG A 61 -8.08 11.05 15.53
C ARG A 61 -7.06 10.47 16.49
N ALA A 62 -6.64 11.28 17.46
CA ALA A 62 -5.82 10.84 18.59
C ALA A 62 -6.69 10.69 19.85
N PHE A 63 -6.65 9.52 20.46
CA PHE A 63 -7.26 9.21 21.74
C PHE A 63 -6.17 9.21 22.80
N VAL A 64 -6.25 10.14 23.74
CA VAL A 64 -5.29 10.26 24.83
C VAL A 64 -5.98 9.84 26.11
N PHE A 65 -5.46 8.79 26.74
CA PHE A 65 -5.94 8.30 28.02
C PHE A 65 -4.99 8.78 29.13
N PRO A 66 -5.51 9.52 30.12
CA PRO A 66 -4.73 9.93 31.27
C PRO A 66 -4.55 8.77 32.27
N GLU A 67 -3.31 8.38 32.55
CA GLU A 67 -2.99 7.37 33.57
C GLU A 67 -2.92 7.97 34.98
N MET A 68 -2.81 9.30 35.09
CA MET A 68 -2.99 10.03 36.34
C MET A 68 -4.42 10.52 36.56
N SER A 69 -4.84 10.51 37.83
CA SER A 69 -6.23 10.75 38.23
C SER A 69 -6.68 12.23 38.21
N ARG A 70 -5.79 13.21 38.02
CA ARG A 70 -6.16 14.64 38.01
C ARG A 70 -5.35 15.45 37.00
N TRP A 71 -5.97 15.79 35.88
CA TRP A 71 -5.46 16.81 34.96
C TRP A 71 -5.98 18.18 35.36
N HIS A 72 -5.14 19.20 35.22
CA HIS A 72 -5.59 20.57 35.33
C HIS A 72 -6.47 20.96 34.14
N PRO A 73 -7.48 21.84 34.32
CA PRO A 73 -8.34 22.29 33.22
C PRO A 73 -7.58 22.86 32.02
N GLU A 74 -6.44 23.51 32.27
CA GLU A 74 -5.56 24.05 31.23
C GLU A 74 -4.92 22.95 30.39
N GLN A 75 -4.46 21.86 31.02
CA GLN A 75 -3.90 20.69 30.32
C GLN A 75 -4.96 19.99 29.46
N VAL A 76 -6.17 19.82 30.00
CA VAL A 76 -7.29 19.24 29.23
C VAL A 76 -7.65 20.12 28.03
N ASN A 77 -7.62 21.44 28.20
CA ASN A 77 -7.90 22.35 27.10
C ASN A 77 -6.78 22.34 26.05
N ALA A 78 -5.51 22.27 26.47
CA ALA A 78 -4.36 22.15 25.56
C ALA A 78 -4.44 20.86 24.73
N LEU A 79 -4.71 19.72 25.38
CA LEU A 79 -4.93 18.44 24.70
C LEU A 79 -6.05 18.54 23.66
N ARG A 80 -7.18 19.16 24.04
CA ARG A 80 -8.31 19.30 23.13
C ARG A 80 -7.96 20.16 21.90
N ILE A 81 -7.10 21.16 22.06
CA ILE A 81 -6.62 21.99 20.95
C ILE A 81 -5.73 21.14 20.04
N ALA A 82 -4.71 20.47 20.59
CA ALA A 82 -3.81 19.58 19.86
C ALA A 82 -4.57 18.49 19.07
N GLN A 83 -5.55 17.84 19.69
CA GLN A 83 -6.39 16.83 19.03
C GLN A 83 -7.21 17.41 17.85
N ARG A 84 -7.74 18.62 18.00
CA ARG A 84 -8.50 19.29 16.94
C ARG A 84 -7.61 19.75 15.81
N GLU A 85 -6.42 20.22 16.13
CA GLU A 85 -5.43 20.64 15.15
C GLU A 85 -4.93 19.47 14.33
N LEU A 86 -4.52 18.36 14.97
CA LEU A 86 -4.18 17.11 14.30
C LEU A 86 -5.30 16.66 13.35
N TYR A 87 -6.54 16.64 13.82
CA TYR A 87 -7.69 16.24 13.02
C TYR A 87 -7.91 17.18 11.82
N GLY A 88 -7.89 18.50 12.05
CA GLY A 88 -8.09 19.50 11.00
C GLY A 88 -6.97 19.52 9.95
N LEU A 89 -5.71 19.31 10.37
CA LEU A 89 -4.57 19.22 9.47
C LEU A 89 -4.61 17.93 8.66
N SER A 90 -4.92 16.79 9.29
CA SER A 90 -5.01 15.50 8.58
C SER A 90 -6.04 15.48 7.46
N GLN A 91 -7.08 16.31 7.55
CA GLN A 91 -8.10 16.51 6.50
C GLN A 91 -7.61 17.23 5.26
N GLN A 92 -6.49 17.95 5.39
CA GLN A 92 -5.93 18.81 4.35
C GLN A 92 -4.52 18.38 3.97
N THR A 93 -4.03 17.27 4.53
CA THR A 93 -2.69 16.75 4.31
C THR A 93 -2.74 15.45 3.54
N CYS A 94 -2.03 15.40 2.42
CA CYS A 94 -1.95 14.23 1.57
C CYS A 94 -1.43 13.02 2.34
N GLU A 95 -2.18 11.92 2.28
CA GLU A 95 -1.86 10.65 2.94
C GLU A 95 -0.54 10.02 2.44
N VAL A 96 -0.08 10.39 1.25
CA VAL A 96 1.11 9.79 0.61
C VAL A 96 2.38 10.59 0.93
N CYS A 97 2.36 11.91 0.76
CA CYS A 97 3.58 12.73 0.85
C CYS A 97 3.54 13.87 1.87
N GLY A 98 2.41 14.12 2.54
CA GLY A 98 2.31 15.17 3.56
C GLY A 98 2.13 16.60 3.02
N ASN A 99 2.09 16.79 1.70
CA ASN A 99 1.77 18.09 1.11
C ASN A 99 0.27 18.43 1.26
N PRO A 100 -0.12 19.72 1.18
CA PRO A 100 -1.51 20.11 1.13
C PRO A 100 -2.29 19.38 0.03
N GLY A 101 -3.46 18.87 0.39
CA GLY A 101 -4.32 18.08 -0.48
C GLY A 101 -5.80 18.33 -0.26
N ALA A 102 -6.60 17.76 -1.15
CA ALA A 102 -8.05 17.81 -1.08
C ALA A 102 -8.61 16.40 -0.88
N MET A 103 -9.82 16.33 -0.31
CA MET A 103 -10.51 15.07 -0.09
C MET A 103 -11.02 14.52 -1.43
N GLU A 104 -10.63 13.28 -1.74
CA GLU A 104 -11.08 12.51 -2.90
C GLU A 104 -11.59 11.15 -2.41
N GLY A 105 -12.91 10.97 -2.48
CA GLY A 105 -13.57 9.84 -1.82
C GLY A 105 -13.34 9.87 -0.31
N ASN A 106 -12.70 8.83 0.22
CA ASN A 106 -12.40 8.69 1.65
C ASN A 106 -10.92 8.96 1.99
N ARG A 107 -10.15 9.61 1.11
CA ARG A 107 -8.70 9.85 1.30
C ARG A 107 -8.36 11.29 0.92
N VAL A 108 -7.24 11.79 1.43
CA VAL A 108 -6.74 13.13 1.09
C VAL A 108 -5.52 12.99 0.19
N PHE A 109 -5.57 13.61 -0.99
CA PHE A 109 -4.48 13.59 -1.95
C PHE A 109 -4.11 15.00 -2.40
N CYS A 110 -2.81 15.25 -2.57
CA CYS A 110 -2.34 16.45 -3.25
C CYS A 110 -2.50 16.30 -4.77
N ILE A 111 -2.37 17.40 -5.52
CA ILE A 111 -2.52 17.41 -6.98
C ILE A 111 -1.64 16.35 -7.67
N GLY A 112 -0.45 16.07 -7.13
CA GLY A 112 0.45 15.03 -7.65
C GLY A 112 -0.04 13.59 -7.45
N HIS A 113 -0.87 13.33 -6.44
CA HIS A 113 -1.38 11.99 -6.11
C HIS A 113 -2.86 11.78 -6.44
N ALA A 114 -3.63 12.87 -6.55
CA ALA A 114 -5.05 12.91 -6.89
C ALA A 114 -5.36 12.19 -8.22
N GLY A 115 -4.48 12.32 -9.22
CA GLY A 115 -4.61 11.62 -10.51
C GLY A 115 -3.92 10.25 -10.56
N GLY A 116 -2.89 10.04 -9.73
CA GLY A 116 -2.05 8.84 -9.78
C GLY A 116 -2.81 7.58 -9.42
N VAL A 117 -3.67 7.64 -8.39
CA VAL A 117 -4.46 6.47 -7.94
C VAL A 117 -5.54 6.09 -8.95
N ALA A 118 -6.27 7.07 -9.49
CA ALA A 118 -7.28 6.82 -10.52
C ALA A 118 -6.66 6.32 -11.83
N ALA A 119 -5.51 6.88 -12.23
CA ALA A 119 -4.78 6.43 -13.42
C ALA A 119 -4.23 5.01 -13.23
N LYS A 120 -3.73 4.66 -12.04
CA LYS A 120 -3.22 3.32 -11.73
C LYS A 120 -4.36 2.28 -11.76
N ALA A 121 -5.49 2.59 -11.11
CA ALA A 121 -6.68 1.75 -11.15
C ALA A 121 -7.23 1.58 -12.58
N ALA A 122 -7.27 2.66 -13.37
CA ALA A 122 -7.69 2.59 -14.77
C ALA A 122 -6.75 1.72 -15.62
N ARG A 123 -5.44 1.83 -15.39
CA ARG A 123 -4.41 1.01 -16.05
C ARG A 123 -4.54 -0.47 -15.69
N GLU A 124 -4.78 -0.77 -14.42
CA GLU A 124 -5.00 -2.13 -13.91
C GLU A 124 -6.26 -2.75 -14.50
N GLN A 125 -7.37 -2.00 -14.52
CA GLN A 125 -8.61 -2.43 -15.14
C GLN A 125 -8.45 -2.68 -16.64
N ALA A 126 -7.76 -1.79 -17.37
CA ALA A 126 -7.50 -1.98 -18.78
C ALA A 126 -6.70 -3.26 -19.08
N LEU A 127 -5.65 -3.53 -18.29
CA LEU A 127 -4.89 -4.78 -18.42
C LEU A 127 -5.75 -6.00 -18.11
N TYR A 128 -6.57 -5.93 -17.06
CA TYR A 128 -7.49 -7.01 -16.71
C TYR A 128 -8.45 -7.29 -17.87
N ASP A 129 -9.08 -6.26 -18.45
CA ASP A 129 -10.02 -6.42 -19.56
C ASP A 129 -9.35 -7.03 -20.79
N GLU A 130 -8.07 -6.70 -21.05
CA GLU A 130 -7.28 -7.31 -22.14
C GLU A 130 -7.04 -8.81 -21.90
N VAL A 131 -6.67 -9.21 -20.68
CA VAL A 131 -6.19 -10.57 -20.38
C VAL A 131 -7.19 -11.42 -19.60
N HIS A 132 -8.44 -10.98 -19.47
CA HIS A 132 -9.48 -11.62 -18.65
C HIS A 132 -9.73 -13.09 -19.01
N LEU A 133 -9.45 -13.48 -20.26
CA LEU A 133 -9.57 -14.87 -20.75
C LEU A 133 -8.60 -15.83 -20.05
N LEU A 134 -7.52 -15.32 -19.45
CA LEU A 134 -6.59 -16.10 -18.63
C LEU A 134 -7.10 -16.30 -17.20
N PHE A 135 -8.18 -15.64 -16.77
CA PHE A 135 -8.63 -15.69 -15.38
C PHE A 135 -9.90 -16.56 -15.21
N PRO A 136 -10.08 -17.21 -14.04
CA PRO A 136 -11.32 -17.91 -13.74
C PRO A 136 -12.48 -16.92 -13.63
N LYS A 137 -13.67 -17.32 -14.11
CA LYS A 137 -14.91 -16.49 -14.10
C LYS A 137 -15.37 -16.05 -12.70
N VAL A 138 -14.88 -16.70 -11.64
CA VAL A 138 -15.23 -16.38 -10.25
C VAL A 138 -14.08 -15.58 -9.65
N HIS A 139 -14.22 -14.25 -9.63
CA HIS A 139 -13.22 -13.36 -9.07
C HIS A 139 -13.28 -13.36 -7.54
N GLY A 140 -12.25 -13.93 -6.91
CA GLY A 140 -11.89 -13.63 -5.53
C GLY A 140 -10.76 -12.61 -5.48
N LYS A 141 -10.34 -12.21 -4.27
CA LYS A 141 -9.16 -11.36 -4.00
C LYS A 141 -7.81 -11.95 -4.47
N ALA A 142 -7.81 -13.06 -5.21
CA ALA A 142 -6.60 -13.80 -5.56
C ALA A 142 -5.87 -13.21 -6.79
N ILE A 143 -6.54 -12.40 -7.62
CA ILE A 143 -5.92 -11.71 -8.75
C ILE A 143 -5.79 -10.24 -8.40
N ASP A 144 -4.62 -9.85 -7.89
CA ASP A 144 -4.27 -8.47 -7.61
C ASP A 144 -3.26 -7.97 -8.66
N LEU A 145 -3.72 -7.09 -9.55
CA LEU A 145 -2.86 -6.46 -10.57
C LEU A 145 -2.23 -5.15 -10.08
N ASN A 146 -2.49 -4.72 -8.84
CA ASN A 146 -1.90 -3.54 -8.24
C ASN A 146 -0.45 -3.81 -7.81
N VAL A 147 0.40 -4.02 -8.80
CA VAL A 147 1.85 -4.17 -8.61
C VAL A 147 2.55 -2.80 -8.63
N PRO A 148 3.76 -2.69 -8.06
CA PRO A 148 4.61 -1.50 -8.20
C PRO A 148 4.85 -1.14 -9.68
N ASP A 149 5.00 0.16 -9.98
CA ASP A 149 5.12 0.64 -11.36
C ASP A 149 6.33 0.07 -12.11
N HIS A 150 7.44 -0.16 -11.40
CA HIS A 150 8.63 -0.78 -11.98
C HIS A 150 8.42 -2.26 -12.38
N LEU A 151 7.42 -2.94 -11.82
CA LEU A 151 7.05 -4.32 -12.17
C LEU A 151 5.87 -4.38 -13.15
N PHE A 152 5.04 -3.34 -13.21
CA PHE A 152 3.82 -3.36 -14.02
C PHE A 152 4.09 -3.64 -15.50
N HIS A 153 5.15 -3.06 -16.06
CA HIS A 153 5.53 -3.33 -17.45
C HIS A 153 5.90 -4.81 -17.68
N LEU A 154 6.66 -5.39 -16.74
CA LEU A 154 7.08 -6.79 -16.81
C LEU A 154 5.87 -7.72 -16.73
N LEU A 155 5.01 -7.53 -15.72
CA LEU A 155 3.79 -8.32 -15.54
C LEU A 155 2.87 -8.22 -16.77
N SER A 156 2.55 -7.00 -17.22
CA SER A 156 1.63 -6.79 -18.35
C SER A 156 2.16 -7.39 -19.66
N THR A 157 3.47 -7.31 -19.91
CA THR A 157 4.09 -7.91 -21.10
C THR A 157 4.01 -9.43 -21.06
N THR A 158 4.31 -10.04 -19.91
CA THR A 158 4.24 -11.50 -19.75
C THR A 158 2.81 -12.02 -19.87
N LEU A 159 1.82 -11.37 -19.22
CA LEU A 159 0.42 -11.78 -19.32
C LEU A 159 -0.10 -11.71 -20.77
N ARG A 160 0.26 -10.66 -21.51
CA ARG A 160 -0.09 -10.55 -22.94
C ARG A 160 0.59 -11.62 -23.80
N ALA A 161 1.85 -11.97 -23.50
CA ALA A 161 2.56 -13.03 -24.19
C ALA A 161 1.92 -14.41 -23.94
N ILE A 162 1.55 -14.70 -22.69
CA ILE A 162 0.80 -15.91 -22.33
C ILE A 162 -0.54 -15.94 -23.05
N LEU A 163 -1.31 -14.85 -23.03
CA LEU A 163 -2.60 -14.77 -23.73
C LEU A 163 -2.44 -15.11 -25.22
N LYS A 164 -1.48 -14.46 -25.89
CA LYS A 164 -1.20 -14.69 -27.31
C LYS A 164 -0.83 -16.15 -27.60
N LEU A 165 -0.02 -16.76 -26.74
CA LEU A 165 0.34 -18.18 -26.90
C LEU A 165 -0.90 -19.08 -26.75
N VAL A 166 -1.72 -18.83 -25.72
CA VAL A 166 -2.95 -19.58 -25.45
C VAL A 166 -3.98 -19.44 -26.59
N GLU A 167 -4.10 -18.26 -27.16
CA GLU A 167 -4.96 -18.00 -28.33
C GLU A 167 -4.45 -18.73 -29.59
N ASN A 168 -3.15 -18.67 -29.87
CA ASN A 168 -2.55 -19.33 -31.03
C ASN A 168 -2.72 -20.86 -30.99
N GLU A 169 -2.60 -21.45 -29.80
CA GLU A 169 -2.75 -22.89 -29.59
C GLU A 169 -4.22 -23.32 -29.38
N GLY A 170 -5.19 -22.39 -29.46
CA GLY A 170 -6.60 -22.68 -29.28
C GLY A 170 -6.97 -23.22 -27.88
N ALA A 171 -6.17 -22.90 -26.87
CA ALA A 171 -6.28 -23.42 -25.50
C ALA A 171 -6.99 -22.44 -24.53
N VAL A 172 -7.76 -21.49 -25.06
CA VAL A 172 -8.50 -20.49 -24.25
C VAL A 172 -9.44 -21.21 -23.27
N GLY A 173 -9.38 -20.82 -22.00
CA GLY A 173 -10.14 -21.45 -20.91
C GLY A 173 -9.52 -22.74 -20.35
N LYS A 174 -8.46 -23.27 -20.96
CA LYS A 174 -7.69 -24.42 -20.44
C LYS A 174 -6.47 -23.99 -19.62
N VAL A 175 -5.94 -22.79 -19.87
CA VAL A 175 -4.86 -22.19 -19.08
C VAL A 175 -5.44 -21.06 -18.24
N LEU A 176 -5.42 -21.23 -16.92
CA LEU A 176 -5.99 -20.26 -15.99
C LEU A 176 -4.95 -19.77 -14.98
N ILE A 177 -4.70 -18.48 -14.94
CA ILE A 177 -3.98 -17.81 -13.86
C ILE A 177 -4.97 -17.64 -12.71
N THR A 178 -4.66 -18.30 -11.60
CA THR A 178 -5.51 -18.39 -10.41
C THR A 178 -5.07 -17.47 -9.28
N ARG A 179 -3.82 -17.02 -9.30
CA ARG A 179 -3.28 -16.07 -8.31
C ARG A 179 -2.26 -15.15 -8.97
N VAL A 180 -2.35 -13.86 -8.65
CA VAL A 180 -1.33 -12.84 -8.89
C VAL A 180 -1.30 -11.97 -7.64
N GLU A 181 -0.19 -11.93 -6.93
CA GLU A 181 -0.05 -11.10 -5.73
C GLU A 181 1.39 -10.68 -5.48
N MET A 182 1.55 -9.62 -4.70
CA MET A 182 2.82 -9.25 -4.09
C MET A 182 2.83 -9.77 -2.65
N ASP A 183 3.80 -10.60 -2.28
CA ASP A 183 4.01 -11.06 -0.90
C ASP A 183 5.48 -10.85 -0.52
N ASP A 184 5.72 -10.17 0.59
CA ASP A 184 7.05 -9.75 1.05
C ASP A 184 7.98 -9.26 -0.09
N GLU A 185 7.40 -8.49 -1.02
CA GLU A 185 8.05 -7.86 -2.18
C GLU A 185 8.44 -8.77 -3.34
N ALA A 186 8.10 -10.05 -3.27
CA ALA A 186 8.16 -10.98 -4.38
C ALA A 186 6.80 -11.01 -5.11
N LEU A 187 6.85 -11.04 -6.44
CA LEU A 187 5.68 -11.25 -7.27
C LEU A 187 5.44 -12.76 -7.40
N TYR A 188 4.25 -13.21 -7.05
CA TYR A 188 3.86 -14.61 -7.18
C TYR A 188 2.74 -14.78 -8.19
N VAL A 189 2.92 -15.69 -9.14
CA VAL A 189 1.91 -16.03 -10.15
C VAL A 189 1.64 -17.52 -10.15
N ARG A 190 0.37 -17.91 -9.98
CA ARG A 190 -0.05 -19.31 -10.01
C ARG A 190 -0.91 -19.60 -11.21
N VAL A 191 -0.46 -20.54 -12.04
CA VAL A 191 -1.23 -21.06 -13.17
C VAL A 191 -1.80 -22.44 -12.85
N ARG A 192 -2.99 -22.72 -13.39
CA ARG A 192 -3.65 -24.01 -13.39
C ARG A 192 -4.00 -24.38 -14.83
N PHE A 193 -3.70 -25.62 -15.17
CA PHE A 193 -4.05 -26.21 -16.46
C PHE A 193 -5.26 -27.13 -16.28
N ILE A 194 -6.24 -27.03 -17.18
CA ILE A 194 -7.50 -27.77 -17.15
C ILE A 194 -7.70 -28.43 -18.51
N ASP A 195 -7.97 -29.74 -18.52
CA ASP A 195 -8.32 -30.51 -19.73
C ASP A 195 -7.35 -30.31 -20.91
N LEU A 196 -6.05 -30.22 -20.59
CA LEU A 196 -4.96 -30.28 -21.58
C LEU A 196 -4.55 -31.72 -21.83
N GLU A 197 -4.34 -32.06 -23.10
CA GLU A 197 -3.90 -33.39 -23.53
C GLU A 197 -2.37 -33.51 -23.42
N ALA A 198 -1.84 -34.74 -23.52
CA ALA A 198 -0.39 -34.98 -23.51
C ALA A 198 0.34 -34.28 -24.67
N THR A 199 -0.37 -33.98 -25.77
CA THR A 199 0.14 -33.21 -26.91
C THR A 199 0.34 -31.73 -26.60
N ASP A 200 -0.32 -31.20 -25.56
CA ASP A 200 -0.24 -29.80 -25.14
C ASP A 200 0.91 -29.56 -24.14
N MET A 201 1.81 -30.54 -23.97
CA MET A 201 2.92 -30.44 -23.01
C MET A 201 3.84 -29.26 -23.33
N TYR A 202 4.02 -28.92 -24.61
CA TYR A 202 4.78 -27.74 -25.02
C TYR A 202 4.17 -26.44 -24.47
N LEU A 203 2.85 -26.27 -24.60
CA LEU A 203 2.13 -25.11 -24.07
C LEU A 203 2.31 -24.98 -22.56
N GLN A 204 2.16 -26.09 -21.82
CA GLN A 204 2.36 -26.09 -20.36
C GLN A 204 3.77 -25.67 -19.98
N MET A 205 4.79 -26.21 -20.66
CA MET A 205 6.18 -25.86 -20.41
C MET A 205 6.45 -24.39 -20.68
N SER A 206 6.03 -23.87 -21.84
CA SER A 206 6.24 -22.46 -22.21
C SER A 206 5.53 -21.49 -21.27
N VAL A 207 4.31 -21.79 -20.82
CA VAL A 207 3.61 -20.94 -19.84
C VAL A 207 4.31 -20.96 -18.48
N ASN A 208 4.73 -22.13 -18.00
CA ASN A 208 5.47 -22.23 -16.73
C ASN A 208 6.83 -21.52 -16.80
N GLU A 209 7.54 -21.61 -17.93
CA GLU A 209 8.81 -20.91 -18.16
C GLU A 209 8.61 -19.39 -18.13
N MET A 210 7.61 -18.87 -18.86
CA MET A 210 7.29 -17.44 -18.85
C MET A 210 6.94 -16.92 -17.44
N ILE A 211 6.26 -17.73 -16.63
CA ILE A 211 5.95 -17.38 -15.23
C ILE A 211 7.21 -17.42 -14.37
N ALA A 212 8.03 -18.45 -14.47
CA ALA A 212 9.27 -18.56 -13.72
C ALA A 212 10.24 -17.40 -14.06
N ASP A 213 10.34 -17.04 -15.34
CA ASP A 213 11.13 -15.90 -15.81
C ASP A 213 10.57 -14.57 -15.27
N LEU A 214 9.25 -14.41 -15.25
CA LEU A 214 8.60 -13.24 -14.65
C LEU A 214 8.94 -13.10 -13.17
N GLU A 215 8.80 -14.17 -12.38
CA GLU A 215 9.12 -14.17 -10.95
C GLU A 215 10.61 -13.84 -10.74
N ALA A 216 11.53 -14.50 -11.46
CA ALA A 216 12.96 -14.26 -11.36
C ALA A 216 13.38 -12.84 -11.78
N LEU A 217 12.81 -12.32 -12.88
CA LEU A 217 13.08 -10.95 -13.34
C LEU A 217 12.48 -9.92 -12.40
N SER A 218 11.33 -10.21 -11.77
CA SER A 218 10.72 -9.33 -10.78
C SER A 218 11.61 -9.19 -9.54
N ASP A 219 12.19 -10.28 -9.04
CA ASP A 219 13.13 -10.26 -7.91
C ASP A 219 14.37 -9.39 -8.21
N VAL A 220 14.91 -9.52 -9.44
CA VAL A 220 16.05 -8.71 -9.89
C VAL A 220 15.65 -7.23 -10.00
N ALA A 221 14.46 -6.94 -10.54
CA ALA A 221 13.97 -5.57 -10.69
C ALA A 221 13.72 -4.92 -9.31
N THR A 222 13.10 -5.63 -8.37
CA THR A 222 12.87 -5.17 -7.00
C THR A 222 14.21 -4.89 -6.29
N ARG A 223 15.21 -5.78 -6.44
CA ARG A 223 16.55 -5.57 -5.88
C ARG A 223 17.23 -4.34 -6.47
N LYS A 224 17.21 -4.18 -7.80
CA LYS A 224 17.78 -3.00 -8.47
C LYS A 224 17.09 -1.71 -8.08
N HIS A 225 15.77 -1.73 -7.90
CA HIS A 225 15.01 -0.58 -7.44
C HIS A 225 15.42 -0.17 -6.01
N ARG A 226 15.73 -1.14 -5.14
CA ARG A 226 16.24 -0.89 -3.78
C ARG A 226 17.66 -0.34 -3.76
N GLU A 227 18.56 -0.98 -4.50
CA GLU A 227 19.98 -0.60 -4.56
C GLU A 227 20.20 0.69 -5.37
N GLY A 228 19.32 0.98 -6.33
CA GLY A 228 19.32 2.18 -7.17
C GLY A 228 18.62 3.40 -6.60
N GLY A 229 18.19 3.37 -5.33
CA GLY A 229 17.44 4.43 -4.62
C GLY A 229 18.21 5.74 -4.35
N SER A 230 19.11 6.14 -5.25
CA SER A 230 19.59 7.52 -5.38
C SER A 230 19.63 7.86 -6.88
N ASN A 231 18.76 8.77 -7.29
CA ASN A 231 18.63 9.34 -8.65
C ASN A 231 17.70 8.60 -9.63
N ALA A 232 16.41 8.88 -9.51
CA ALA A 232 15.54 9.06 -10.67
C ALA A 232 14.40 10.00 -10.26
N SER A 233 14.63 11.29 -10.46
CA SER A 233 13.65 12.38 -10.51
C SER A 233 12.77 12.28 -11.74
#